data_AF-A0A7K0VK11-F1
#
_entry.id   AF-A0A7K0VK11-F1
#
_cell.length_a   1.000
_cell.length_b   1.000
_cell.length_c   1.000
_cell.angle_alpha   90.00
_cell.angle_beta   90.00
_cell.angle_gamma   90.00
#
_symmetry.space_group_name_H-M   'P 1'
#
loop_
_entity.id
_entity.type
_entity.pdbx_description
1 polymer ?
#
loop_
_entity_poly.entity_id
_entity_poly.type
_entity_poly.pdbx_seq_one_letter_code
_entity_poly.pdbx_strand_id
1 'polypeptide(L)'
;MDRRVELGEFLRARRDALRPIDVGLPAGTRRRTPGLRREEVALLAGVSLTWYTWLEQGRRINASRDVLHALARTLRLDEAGRSHLLALANGESFDPVERTLEAPDAIVRLIASMEPSPAYVLGPRWEYVAWNAAQDKLYPALGNLPEHERNLLWVMFCEPTAKALIADWHD
;
A
#
# COMPACT_ATOMS: atom_id res chain seq x y z
N MET A 1 -8.56 7.38 13.00
CA MET A 1 -7.67 8.56 13.01
C MET A 1 -8.40 9.71 12.33
N ASP A 2 -7.96 10.97 12.47
CA ASP A 2 -8.54 12.07 11.67
C ASP A 2 -7.99 11.95 10.23
N ARG A 3 -8.88 11.72 9.26
CA ARG A 3 -8.55 11.59 7.84
C ARG A 3 -7.66 12.71 7.30
N ARG A 4 -7.80 13.94 7.81
CA ARG A 4 -6.92 15.05 7.39
C ARG A 4 -5.49 14.88 7.88
N VAL A 5 -5.31 14.29 9.06
CA VAL A 5 -3.98 13.92 9.57
C VAL A 5 -3.40 12.82 8.69
N GLU A 6 -4.19 11.78 8.36
CA GLU A 6 -3.77 10.71 7.45
C GLU A 6 -3.37 11.25 6.05
N LEU A 7 -4.15 12.18 5.49
CA LEU A 7 -3.81 12.87 4.24
C LEU A 7 -2.48 13.62 4.35
N GLY A 8 -2.27 14.36 5.45
CA GLY A 8 -1.03 15.09 5.68
C GLY A 8 0.19 14.17 5.84
N GLU A 9 0.02 13.05 6.52
CA GLU A 9 1.05 12.02 6.69
C GLU A 9 1.38 11.32 5.36
N PHE A 10 0.36 10.97 4.57
CA PHE A 10 0.53 10.39 3.25
C PHE A 10 1.33 11.33 2.32
N LEU A 11 0.95 12.60 2.25
CA LEU A 11 1.64 13.59 1.42
C LEU A 11 3.09 13.79 1.88
N ARG A 12 3.32 13.85 3.20
CA ARG A 12 4.66 13.96 3.78
C ARG A 12 5.52 12.75 3.39
N ALA A 13 5.01 11.54 3.57
CA ALA A 13 5.74 10.31 3.24
C ALA A 13 6.11 10.25 1.75
N ARG A 14 5.18 10.61 0.85
CA ARG A 14 5.44 10.66 -0.60
C ARG A 14 6.44 11.74 -0.98
N ARG A 15 6.37 12.91 -0.35
CA ARG A 15 7.35 13.99 -0.54
C ARG A 15 8.75 13.58 -0.09
N ASP A 16 8.86 12.95 1.08
CA ASP A 16 10.14 12.56 1.67
C ASP A 16 10.81 11.41 0.90
N ALA A 17 10.03 10.57 0.22
CA ALA A 17 10.52 9.45 -0.60
C ALA A 17 11.04 9.86 -1.99
N LEU A 18 10.59 11.00 -2.54
CA LEU A 18 10.91 11.42 -3.90
C LEU A 18 12.16 12.30 -3.93
N ARG A 19 13.16 11.97 -4.76
CA ARG A 19 14.38 12.77 -4.86
C ARG A 19 14.17 13.94 -5.84
N PRO A 20 14.87 15.07 -5.64
CA PRO A 20 14.80 16.22 -6.55
C PRO A 20 15.06 15.85 -8.02
N ILE A 21 16.04 14.99 -8.26
CA ILE A 21 16.40 14.57 -9.62
C ILE A 21 15.28 13.79 -10.32
N ASP A 22 14.43 13.08 -9.55
CA ASP A 22 13.33 12.28 -10.09
C ASP A 22 12.18 13.16 -10.61
N VAL A 23 12.21 14.46 -10.32
CA VAL A 23 11.25 15.49 -10.79
C VAL A 23 11.95 16.61 -11.58
N GLY A 24 13.18 16.37 -12.06
CA GLY A 24 13.92 17.32 -12.90
C GLY A 24 14.53 18.50 -12.14
N LEU A 25 14.58 18.45 -10.81
CA LEU A 25 15.26 19.46 -9.99
C LEU A 25 16.72 19.05 -9.73
N PRO A 26 17.66 20.01 -9.68
CA PRO A 26 19.05 19.70 -9.41
C PRO A 26 19.22 19.16 -7.97
N ALA A 27 20.08 18.16 -7.81
CA ALA A 27 20.56 17.72 -6.51
C ALA A 27 21.51 18.79 -5.93
N GLY A 28 20.95 19.91 -5.45
CA GLY A 28 21.73 21.04 -4.94
C GLY A 28 22.74 20.65 -3.86
N THR A 29 23.79 21.46 -3.69
CA THR A 29 24.90 21.21 -2.77
C THR A 29 24.45 21.38 -1.30
N ARG A 30 24.52 20.28 -0.53
CA ARG A 30 24.33 20.20 0.93
C ARG A 30 22.86 20.34 1.40
N ARG A 31 22.03 19.32 1.13
CA ARG A 31 20.65 19.22 1.63
C ARG A 31 20.61 18.43 2.95
N ARG A 32 19.86 18.93 3.95
CA ARG A 32 19.57 18.21 5.22
C ARG A 32 18.44 17.18 5.09
N THR A 33 17.57 17.35 4.10
CA THR A 33 16.44 16.45 3.82
C THR A 33 16.70 15.75 2.49
N PRO A 34 16.67 14.41 2.41
CA PRO A 34 16.94 13.68 1.18
C PRO A 34 15.82 13.80 0.14
N GLY A 35 14.56 13.94 0.59
CA GLY A 35 13.40 14.11 -0.29
C GLY A 35 13.14 15.55 -0.72
N LEU A 36 12.00 15.76 -1.39
CA LEU A 36 11.56 17.08 -1.84
C LEU A 36 11.23 18.00 -0.65
N ARG A 37 11.48 19.30 -0.80
CA ARG A 37 11.02 20.33 0.13
C ARG A 37 9.58 20.71 -0.17
N ARG A 38 8.88 21.27 0.83
CA ARG A 38 7.53 21.80 0.65
C ARG A 38 7.45 22.85 -0.47
N GLU A 39 8.47 23.71 -0.56
CA GLU A 39 8.58 24.74 -1.59
C GLU A 39 8.72 24.15 -2.99
N GLU A 40 9.45 23.03 -3.13
CA GLU A 40 9.63 22.33 -4.40
C GLU A 40 8.31 21.68 -4.85
N VAL A 41 7.59 21.00 -3.95
CA VAL A 41 6.27 20.41 -4.27
C VAL A 41 5.26 21.49 -4.60
N ALA A 42 5.21 22.57 -3.81
CA ALA A 42 4.27 23.67 -4.05
C ALA A 42 4.50 24.32 -5.43
N LEU A 43 5.77 24.56 -5.79
CA LEU A 43 6.15 25.09 -7.09
C LEU A 43 5.72 24.16 -8.23
N LEU A 44 6.06 22.88 -8.15
CA LEU A 44 5.76 21.90 -9.21
C LEU A 44 4.26 21.64 -9.36
N ALA A 45 3.51 21.67 -8.26
CA ALA A 45 2.06 21.49 -8.26
C ALA A 45 1.26 22.77 -8.57
N GLY A 46 1.93 23.93 -8.69
CA GLY A 46 1.27 25.20 -8.97
C GLY A 46 0.41 25.73 -7.82
N VAL A 47 0.79 25.47 -6.57
CA VAL A 47 0.08 25.92 -5.36
C VAL A 47 0.99 26.77 -4.48
N SER A 48 0.41 27.53 -3.55
CA SER A 48 1.23 28.31 -2.61
C SER A 48 1.88 27.41 -1.55
N LEU A 49 3.11 27.75 -1.16
CA LEU A 49 3.85 27.05 -0.09
C LEU A 49 3.05 26.98 1.21
N THR A 50 2.42 28.10 1.60
CA THR A 50 1.61 28.16 2.82
C THR A 50 0.41 27.20 2.75
N TRP A 51 -0.27 27.15 1.60
CA TRP A 51 -1.39 26.25 1.39
C TRP A 51 -0.96 24.78 1.47
N TYR A 52 0.12 24.41 0.80
CA TYR A 52 0.66 23.05 0.85
C TYR A 52 1.10 22.66 2.28
N THR A 53 1.69 23.61 3.01
CA THR A 53 2.07 23.40 4.42
C THR A 53 0.85 23.13 5.31
N TRP A 54 -0.25 23.85 5.10
CA TRP A 54 -1.50 23.60 5.83
C TRP A 54 -2.14 22.25 5.48
N LEU A 55 -2.02 21.83 4.23
CA LEU A 55 -2.48 20.51 3.78
C LEU A 55 -1.71 19.40 4.50
N GLU A 56 -0.38 19.47 4.53
CA GLU A 56 0.48 18.51 5.25
C GLU A 56 0.31 18.54 6.78
N GLN A 57 -0.25 19.61 7.33
CA GLN A 57 -0.56 19.75 8.76
C GLN A 57 -1.96 19.22 9.11
N GLY A 58 -2.76 18.78 8.13
CA GLY A 58 -4.12 18.32 8.36
C GLY A 58 -5.09 19.44 8.76
N ARG A 59 -4.78 20.72 8.43
CA ARG A 59 -5.68 21.83 8.70
C ARG A 59 -6.96 21.69 7.88
N ARG A 60 -8.04 22.32 8.35
CA ARG A 60 -9.33 22.33 7.66
C ARG A 60 -9.31 23.28 6.46
N ILE A 61 -8.75 22.80 5.35
CA ILE A 61 -8.73 23.44 4.04
C ILE A 61 -9.32 22.51 2.99
N ASN A 62 -9.94 23.07 1.95
CA ASN A 62 -10.45 22.28 0.83
C ASN A 62 -9.42 22.26 -0.29
N ALA A 63 -9.16 21.07 -0.83
CA ALA A 63 -8.38 20.88 -2.06
C ALA A 63 -9.34 20.58 -3.21
N SER A 64 -9.23 21.32 -4.31
CA SER A 64 -10.00 20.98 -5.52
C SER A 64 -9.45 19.69 -6.14
N ARG A 65 -10.29 19.00 -6.91
CA ARG A 65 -9.89 17.81 -7.66
C ARG A 65 -8.68 18.06 -8.56
N ASP A 66 -8.61 19.23 -9.19
CA ASP A 66 -7.49 19.62 -10.05
C ASP A 66 -6.18 19.75 -9.28
N VAL A 67 -6.23 20.35 -8.07
CA VAL A 67 -5.06 20.46 -7.18
C VAL A 67 -4.61 19.08 -6.72
N LEU A 68 -5.54 18.19 -6.35
CA LEU A 68 -5.20 16.81 -5.97
C LEU A 68 -4.56 16.04 -7.14
N HIS A 69 -5.05 16.23 -8.36
CA HIS A 69 -4.41 15.63 -9.54
C HIS A 69 -3.03 16.24 -9.83
N ALA A 70 -2.84 17.54 -9.65
CA ALA A 70 -1.53 18.18 -9.78
C ALA A 70 -0.53 17.65 -8.74
N LEU A 71 -0.97 17.47 -7.50
CA LEU A 71 -0.18 16.85 -6.44
C LEU A 71 0.16 15.39 -6.76
N ALA A 72 -0.80 14.60 -7.24
CA ALA A 72 -0.56 13.21 -7.63
C ALA A 72 0.50 13.09 -8.73
N ARG A 73 0.44 13.97 -9.75
CA ARG A 73 1.46 14.03 -10.82
C ARG A 73 2.82 14.47 -10.28
N THR A 74 2.85 15.51 -9.46
CA THR A 74 4.09 16.07 -8.87
C THR A 74 4.80 15.05 -8.00
N LEU A 75 4.06 14.30 -7.19
CA LEU A 75 4.57 13.26 -6.32
C LEU A 75 4.75 11.91 -7.03
N ARG A 76 4.56 11.87 -8.35
CA ARG A 76 4.67 10.68 -9.21
C ARG A 76 3.93 9.46 -8.64
N LEU A 77 2.72 9.69 -8.12
CA LEU A 77 1.88 8.62 -7.58
C LEU A 77 1.45 7.69 -8.72
N ASP A 78 1.49 6.39 -8.46
CA ASP A 78 0.86 5.38 -9.28
C ASP A 78 -0.67 5.42 -9.12
N GLU A 79 -1.38 4.55 -9.84
CA GLU A 79 -2.85 4.53 -9.83
C GLU A 79 -3.41 4.27 -8.43
N ALA A 80 -2.76 3.38 -7.67
CA ALA A 80 -3.12 3.08 -6.28
C ALA A 80 -2.93 4.32 -5.38
N GLY A 81 -1.77 4.98 -5.47
CA GLY A 81 -1.48 6.19 -4.71
C GLY A 81 -2.40 7.36 -5.06
N ARG A 82 -2.75 7.53 -6.34
CA ARG A 82 -3.72 8.53 -6.80
C ARG A 82 -5.12 8.27 -6.24
N SER A 83 -5.57 7.02 -6.30
CA SER A 83 -6.88 6.61 -5.75
C SER A 83 -6.93 6.84 -4.25
N HIS A 84 -5.86 6.47 -3.53
CA HIS A 84 -5.75 6.68 -2.10
C HIS A 84 -5.75 8.18 -1.72
N LEU A 85 -5.01 9.02 -2.47
CA LEU A 85 -5.02 10.47 -2.27
C LEU A 85 -6.43 11.06 -2.38
N LEU A 86 -7.17 10.67 -3.43
CA LEU A 86 -8.53 11.16 -3.66
C LEU A 86 -9.50 10.69 -2.57
N ALA A 87 -9.41 9.43 -2.14
CA ALA A 87 -10.23 8.92 -1.05
C ALA A 87 -9.98 9.67 0.25
N LEU A 88 -8.70 9.85 0.61
CA LEU A 88 -8.28 10.64 1.77
C LEU A 88 -8.70 12.11 1.69
N ALA A 89 -8.86 12.69 0.50
CA ALA A 89 -9.27 14.08 0.33
C ALA A 89 -10.80 14.28 0.24
N ASN A 90 -11.53 13.35 -0.39
CA ASN A 90 -12.99 13.41 -0.58
C ASN A 90 -13.78 12.86 0.60
N GLY A 91 -13.18 11.96 1.39
CA GLY A 91 -13.87 11.30 2.49
C GLY A 91 -14.70 10.13 2.02
N GLU A 92 -14.34 9.63 0.85
CA GLU A 92 -14.69 8.29 0.42
C GLU A 92 -13.97 7.36 1.38
N SER A 93 -14.71 6.89 2.38
CA SER A 93 -14.27 5.72 3.13
C SER A 93 -14.37 4.57 2.15
N PHE A 94 -13.24 3.92 1.85
CA PHE A 94 -13.35 2.54 1.40
C PHE A 94 -13.91 1.79 2.60
N ASP A 95 -15.12 1.26 2.47
CA ASP A 95 -15.63 0.34 3.47
C ASP A 95 -14.59 -0.75 3.66
N PRO A 96 -14.20 -1.07 4.90
CA PRO A 96 -13.24 -2.14 5.14
C PRO A 96 -13.77 -3.38 4.43
N VAL A 97 -13.00 -3.89 3.46
CA VAL A 97 -13.40 -5.13 2.80
C VAL A 97 -13.45 -6.19 3.90
N GLU A 98 -14.63 -6.77 4.10
CA GLU A 98 -14.81 -7.75 5.17
C GLU A 98 -13.89 -8.95 4.93
N ARG A 99 -13.28 -9.43 6.02
CA ARG A 99 -12.53 -10.68 5.97
C ARG A 99 -13.50 -11.80 5.64
N THR A 100 -13.12 -12.61 4.66
CA THR A 100 -13.77 -13.90 4.42
C THR A 100 -13.03 -14.94 5.25
N LEU A 101 -13.75 -15.73 6.04
CA LEU A 101 -13.14 -16.80 6.84
C LEU A 101 -13.21 -18.16 6.13
N GLU A 102 -14.08 -18.30 5.13
CA GLU A 102 -14.36 -19.59 4.49
C GLU A 102 -14.49 -19.45 2.97
N ALA A 103 -13.89 -20.38 2.23
CA ALA A 103 -14.08 -20.49 0.79
C ALA A 103 -15.38 -21.28 0.49
N PRO A 104 -16.10 -20.97 -0.62
CA PRO A 104 -17.23 -21.78 -1.05
C PRO A 104 -16.83 -23.24 -1.31
N ASP A 105 -17.68 -24.19 -0.94
CA ASP A 105 -17.43 -25.64 -1.08
C ASP A 105 -16.98 -26.07 -2.49
N ALA A 106 -17.52 -25.43 -3.53
CA ALA A 106 -17.15 -25.73 -4.91
C ALA A 106 -15.68 -25.40 -5.19
N ILE A 107 -15.16 -24.32 -4.61
CA ILE A 107 -13.76 -23.92 -4.72
C ILE A 107 -12.88 -24.84 -3.87
N VAL A 108 -13.34 -25.24 -2.67
CA VAL A 108 -12.63 -26.23 -1.84
C VAL A 108 -12.47 -27.56 -2.58
N ARG A 109 -13.53 -28.05 -3.23
CA ARG A 109 -13.46 -29.25 -4.07
C ARG A 109 -12.53 -29.07 -5.28
N LEU A 110 -12.53 -27.89 -5.89
CA LEU A 110 -11.65 -27.58 -7.02
C LEU A 110 -10.19 -27.70 -6.59
N ILE A 111 -9.74 -27.00 -5.54
CA ILE A 111 -8.34 -27.05 -5.10
C ILE A 111 -7.93 -28.45 -4.63
N ALA A 112 -8.85 -29.22 -4.05
CA ALA A 112 -8.60 -30.61 -3.68
C ALA A 112 -8.37 -31.52 -4.90
N SER A 113 -9.02 -31.23 -6.04
CA SER A 113 -8.81 -31.97 -7.29
C SER A 113 -7.48 -31.68 -7.99
N MET A 114 -6.74 -30.65 -7.54
CA MET A 114 -5.45 -30.25 -8.11
C MET A 114 -4.27 -31.03 -7.55
N GLU A 115 -4.49 -31.98 -6.62
CA GLU A 115 -3.44 -32.86 -6.12
C GLU A 115 -2.71 -33.60 -7.27
N PRO A 116 -1.36 -33.72 -7.22
CA PRO A 116 -0.46 -33.37 -6.11
C PRO A 116 0.08 -31.93 -6.17
N SER A 117 -0.48 -31.04 -6.99
CA SER A 117 -0.02 -29.66 -7.10
C SER A 117 -0.53 -28.81 -5.94
N PRO A 118 0.34 -28.05 -5.24
CA PRO A 118 -0.07 -27.12 -4.19
C PRO A 118 -1.08 -26.08 -4.71
N ALA A 119 -2.20 -25.93 -4.00
CA ALA A 119 -3.24 -24.96 -4.33
C ALA A 119 -3.88 -24.39 -3.05
N TYR A 120 -4.26 -23.11 -3.11
CA TYR A 120 -4.92 -22.40 -2.01
C TYR A 120 -5.83 -21.30 -2.56
N VAL A 121 -6.68 -20.78 -1.67
CA VAL A 121 -7.67 -19.74 -1.95
C VAL A 121 -7.41 -18.58 -1.01
N LEU A 122 -7.44 -17.37 -1.58
CA LEU A 122 -7.28 -16.14 -0.82
C LEU A 122 -8.59 -15.37 -0.76
N GLY A 123 -8.86 -14.82 0.42
CA GLY A 123 -9.91 -13.83 0.60
C GLY A 123 -9.48 -12.46 0.07
N PRO A 124 -10.40 -11.47 0.08
CA PRO A 124 -10.16 -10.16 -0.52
C PRO A 124 -9.02 -9.35 0.12
N ARG A 125 -8.64 -9.67 1.36
CA ARG A 125 -7.51 -9.04 2.06
C ARG A 125 -6.25 -9.88 1.98
N TRP A 126 -6.19 -10.89 1.11
CA TRP A 126 -5.09 -11.86 0.98
C TRP A 126 -4.98 -12.86 2.13
N GLU A 127 -6.03 -13.03 2.93
CA GLU A 127 -6.12 -14.07 3.96
C GLU A 127 -6.28 -15.46 3.35
N TYR A 128 -5.58 -16.47 3.89
CA TYR A 128 -5.78 -17.85 3.45
C TYR A 128 -7.12 -18.36 3.97
N VAL A 129 -8.03 -18.72 3.05
CA VAL A 129 -9.39 -19.19 3.38
C VAL A 129 -9.61 -20.68 3.10
N ALA A 130 -8.74 -21.30 2.29
CA ALA A 130 -8.68 -22.74 2.07
C ALA A 130 -7.35 -23.12 1.40
N TRP A 131 -6.88 -24.35 1.57
CA TRP A 131 -5.71 -24.92 0.87
C TRP A 131 -5.81 -26.45 0.80
N ASN A 132 -5.10 -27.06 -0.15
CA ASN A 132 -5.06 -28.52 -0.32
C ASN A 132 -3.89 -29.17 0.45
N ALA A 133 -3.84 -30.51 0.46
CA ALA A 133 -2.84 -31.25 1.23
C ALA A 133 -1.43 -31.09 0.65
N ALA A 134 -1.29 -30.90 -0.66
CA ALA A 134 -0.03 -30.54 -1.30
C ALA A 134 0.51 -29.19 -0.79
N GLN A 135 -0.36 -28.20 -0.56
CA GLN A 135 0.03 -26.92 0.04
C GLN A 135 0.48 -27.08 1.49
N ASP A 136 -0.18 -27.93 2.29
CA ASP A 136 0.28 -28.24 3.66
C ASP A 136 1.68 -28.87 3.67
N LYS A 137 2.00 -29.69 2.67
CA LYS A 137 3.35 -30.26 2.53
C LYS A 137 4.38 -29.22 2.11
N LEU A 138 4.00 -28.31 1.22
CA LEU A 138 4.87 -27.23 0.76
C LEU A 138 5.15 -26.21 1.87
N TYR A 139 4.13 -25.84 2.64
CA TYR A 139 4.24 -24.87 3.73
C TYR A 139 3.53 -25.35 5.01
N PRO A 140 4.16 -26.27 5.77
CA PRO A 140 3.55 -26.88 6.97
C PRO A 140 3.22 -25.90 8.11
N ALA A 141 3.87 -24.73 8.12
CA ALA A 141 3.61 -23.72 9.15
C ALA A 141 2.22 -23.07 8.99
N LEU A 142 1.66 -23.05 7.77
CA LEU A 142 0.42 -22.34 7.45
C LEU A 142 -0.74 -22.69 8.38
N GLY A 143 -0.99 -23.99 8.58
CA GLY A 143 -2.07 -24.48 9.45
C GLY A 143 -1.87 -24.12 10.93
N ASN A 144 -0.64 -23.85 11.36
CA ASN A 144 -0.29 -23.51 12.73
C ASN A 144 -0.25 -22.00 13.00
N LEU A 145 -0.32 -21.16 11.97
CA LEU A 145 -0.35 -19.71 12.14
C LEU A 145 -1.63 -19.27 12.86
N PRO A 146 -1.55 -18.30 13.78
CA PRO A 146 -2.70 -17.55 14.26
C PRO A 146 -3.53 -16.97 13.10
N GLU A 147 -4.85 -16.87 13.27
CA GLU A 147 -5.74 -16.41 12.19
C GLU A 147 -5.39 -15.02 11.62
N HIS A 148 -4.81 -14.13 12.42
CA HIS A 148 -4.41 -12.80 11.97
C HIS A 148 -3.09 -12.79 11.19
N GLU A 149 -2.31 -13.88 11.28
CA GLU A 149 -1.05 -14.12 10.58
C GLU A 149 -1.25 -14.97 9.32
N ARG A 150 -2.40 -15.63 9.17
CA ARG A 150 -2.82 -16.38 7.96
C ARG A 150 -3.18 -15.44 6.81
N ASN A 151 -2.22 -14.65 6.37
CA ASN A 151 -2.31 -13.71 5.28
C ASN A 151 -1.09 -13.85 4.38
N LEU A 152 -1.27 -13.93 3.06
CA LEU A 152 -0.17 -14.14 2.13
C LEU A 152 0.92 -13.08 2.27
N LEU A 153 0.55 -11.80 2.41
CA LEU A 153 1.53 -10.72 2.52
C LEU A 153 2.25 -10.79 3.87
N TRP A 154 1.53 -11.09 4.95
CA TRP A 154 2.16 -11.28 6.26
C TRP A 154 3.13 -12.47 6.21
N VAL A 155 2.70 -13.61 5.67
CA VAL A 155 3.55 -14.79 5.49
C VAL A 155 4.80 -14.43 4.70
N MET A 156 4.64 -13.78 3.55
CA MET A 156 5.74 -13.46 2.64
C MET A 156 6.78 -12.50 3.26
N PHE A 157 6.36 -11.52 4.07
CA PHE A 157 7.26 -10.47 4.58
C PHE A 157 7.61 -10.59 6.06
N CYS A 158 6.82 -11.29 6.86
CA CYS A 158 6.95 -11.35 8.31
C CYS A 158 7.19 -12.77 8.83
N GLU A 159 6.84 -13.82 8.10
CA GLU A 159 7.10 -15.19 8.54
C GLU A 159 8.51 -15.64 8.11
N PRO A 160 9.39 -16.02 9.06
CA PRO A 160 10.79 -16.28 8.76
C PRO A 160 11.04 -17.41 7.75
N THR A 161 10.19 -18.43 7.72
CA THR A 161 10.38 -19.61 6.87
C THR A 161 9.81 -19.45 5.46
N ALA A 162 8.86 -18.53 5.25
CA ALA A 162 8.22 -18.30 3.96
C ALA A 162 9.17 -17.84 2.86
N LYS A 163 10.16 -16.99 3.19
CA LYS A 163 11.17 -16.54 2.23
C LYS A 163 11.97 -17.71 1.63
N ALA A 164 12.20 -18.78 2.42
CA ALA A 164 12.93 -19.95 1.95
C ALA A 164 12.15 -20.79 0.92
N LEU A 165 10.84 -20.56 0.77
CA LEU A 165 10.00 -21.24 -0.22
C LEU A 165 10.01 -20.55 -1.59
N ILE A 166 10.55 -19.34 -1.70
CA ILE A 166 10.54 -18.54 -2.93
C ILE A 166 11.93 -18.58 -3.55
N ALA A 167 12.03 -19.20 -4.72
CA ALA A 167 13.26 -19.16 -5.52
C ALA A 167 13.57 -17.70 -5.93
N ASP A 168 14.85 -17.34 -5.93
CA ASP A 168 15.34 -16.03 -6.34
C ASP A 168 14.74 -14.83 -5.56
N TRP A 169 14.47 -15.01 -4.26
CA TRP A 169 14.09 -13.88 -3.40
C TRP A 169 15.23 -12.86 -3.31
N HIS A 170 15.01 -11.65 -3.85
CA HIS A 170 15.95 -10.53 -3.77
C HIS A 170 15.60 -9.63 -2.56
N ASP A 171 16.61 -9.28 -1.76
CA ASP A 171 16.49 -8.36 -0.62
C ASP A 171 16.30 -6.89 -1.02
#